data_AF-A0A968H328-F1
#
_entry.id   AF-A0A968H328-F1
#
_cell.length_a   1.000
_cell.length_b   1.000
_cell.length_c   1.000
_cell.angle_alpha   90.00
_cell.angle_beta   90.00
_cell.angle_gamma   90.00
#
_symmetry.space_group_name_H-M   'P 1'
#
loop_
_entity.id
_entity.type
_entity.pdbx_description
1 polymer ?
#
loop_
_entity_poly.entity_id
_entity_poly.type
_entity_poly.pdbx_seq_one_letter_code
_entity_poly.pdbx_strand_id
1 'polypeptide(L)'
;MDRELRVDWIACEAFGMCHDLAPDLVALDDWGYPILPSPSEVAARAGDVQRIIDCCPARALSLVRRDGRTQGRRQQRSIGAVPHQGPRLRA
;
A
#
# COMPACT_ATOMS: atom_id res chain seq x y z
N MET A 1 12.36 10.50 -1.41
CA MET A 1 12.36 9.84 -0.08
C MET A 1 11.01 9.15 0.05
N ASP A 2 10.98 7.85 -0.19
CA ASP A 2 9.72 7.12 -0.27
C ASP A 2 9.15 6.92 1.14
N ARG A 3 7.87 7.22 1.29
CA ARG A 3 7.13 7.09 2.54
C ARG A 3 5.95 6.15 2.30
N GLU A 4 5.68 5.30 3.27
CA GLU A 4 4.60 4.33 3.22
C GLU A 4 3.68 4.56 4.41
N LEU A 5 2.38 4.61 4.17
CA LEU A 5 1.36 4.60 5.21
C LEU A 5 1.19 3.16 5.71
N ARG A 6 1.18 2.96 7.02
CA ARG A 6 1.02 1.66 7.69
C ARG A 6 -0.18 1.69 8.62
N VAL A 7 -0.81 0.52 8.75
CA VAL A 7 -1.92 0.27 9.69
C VAL A 7 -1.46 -0.77 10.69
N ASP A 8 -1.66 -0.49 11.97
CA ASP A 8 -1.72 -1.51 13.01
C ASP A 8 -3.11 -2.17 12.95
N TRP A 9 -3.16 -3.36 12.36
CA TRP A 9 -4.40 -4.10 12.16
C TRP A 9 -5.00 -4.66 13.45
N ILE A 10 -4.23 -4.70 14.55
CA ILE A 10 -4.74 -5.11 15.86
C ILE A 10 -5.43 -3.93 16.54
N ALA A 11 -4.85 -2.73 16.42
CA ALA A 11 -5.43 -1.52 16.99
C ALA A 11 -6.59 -0.95 16.14
N CYS A 12 -6.65 -1.24 14.85
CA CYS A 12 -7.68 -0.69 13.98
C CYS A 12 -9.05 -1.33 14.26
N GLU A 13 -10.02 -0.53 14.67
CA GLU A 13 -11.40 -0.97 14.95
C GLU A 13 -12.40 -0.48 13.88
N ALA A 14 -11.95 -0.25 12.63
CA ALA A 14 -12.81 0.17 11.51
C ALA A 14 -13.63 1.46 11.73
N PHE A 15 -13.06 2.46 12.42
CA PHE A 15 -13.72 3.76 12.66
C PHE A 15 -14.04 4.59 11.41
N GLY A 16 -13.46 4.29 10.25
CA GLY A 16 -13.73 5.02 8.98
C GLY A 16 -13.16 6.45 8.86
N MET A 17 -12.75 7.09 9.95
CA MET A 17 -12.28 8.50 9.97
C MET A 17 -11.17 8.83 8.95
N CYS A 18 -10.31 7.87 8.61
CA CYS A 18 -9.28 8.06 7.58
C CYS A 18 -9.87 8.27 6.18
N HIS A 19 -10.96 7.59 5.84
CA HIS A 19 -11.70 7.79 4.61
C HIS A 19 -12.48 9.11 4.64
N ASP A 20 -13.16 9.42 5.75
CA ASP A 20 -13.93 10.66 5.87
C ASP A 20 -13.07 11.92 5.66
N LEU A 21 -11.82 11.87 6.10
CA LEU A 21 -10.87 12.96 5.98
C LEU A 21 -10.16 13.02 4.62
N ALA A 22 -9.99 11.88 3.95
CA ALA A 22 -9.26 11.79 2.68
C ALA A 22 -9.84 10.67 1.79
N PRO A 23 -11.08 10.82 1.30
CA PRO A 23 -11.79 9.74 0.61
C PRO A 23 -11.13 9.36 -0.72
N ASP A 24 -10.47 10.32 -1.37
CA ASP A 24 -9.71 10.11 -2.62
C ASP A 24 -8.33 9.45 -2.39
N LEU A 25 -7.92 9.23 -1.13
CA LEU A 25 -6.61 8.68 -0.78
C LEU A 25 -6.71 7.31 -0.11
N VAL A 26 -7.68 7.15 0.79
CA VAL A 26 -7.92 5.91 1.52
C VAL A 26 -9.34 5.47 1.24
N ALA A 27 -9.48 4.38 0.49
CA ALA A 27 -10.76 3.69 0.37
C ALA A 27 -10.99 2.79 1.59
N LEU A 28 -12.23 2.41 1.84
CA LEU A 28 -12.57 1.34 2.79
C LEU A 28 -12.96 0.08 2.01
N ASP A 29 -12.65 -1.07 2.58
CA ASP A 29 -13.24 -2.33 2.13
C ASP A 29 -14.67 -2.50 2.64
N ASP A 30 -15.30 -3.63 2.30
CA ASP A 30 -16.67 -3.96 2.70
C ASP A 30 -16.85 -4.11 4.22
N TRP A 31 -15.75 -4.18 4.99
CA TRP A 31 -15.74 -4.29 6.45
C TRP A 31 -15.34 -2.98 7.15
N GLY A 32 -15.07 -1.91 6.40
CA GLY A 32 -14.68 -0.61 6.95
C GLY A 32 -13.19 -0.47 7.29
N TYR A 33 -12.35 -1.42 6.86
CA TYR A 33 -10.90 -1.33 7.04
C TYR A 33 -10.24 -0.56 5.87
N PRO A 34 -9.15 0.18 6.14
CA PRO A 34 -8.54 1.04 5.13
C PRO A 34 -7.75 0.25 4.07
N ILE A 35 -8.04 0.56 2.81
CA ILE A 35 -7.23 0.16 1.65
C ILE A 35 -6.15 1.22 1.45
N LEU A 36 -4.89 0.81 1.58
CA LEU A 36 -3.76 1.74 1.63
C LEU A 36 -3.30 2.21 0.25
N PRO A 37 -3.02 3.53 0.09
CA PRO A 37 -2.49 4.09 -1.14
C PRO A 37 -1.05 3.66 -1.42
N SER A 38 -0.63 3.83 -2.66
CA SER A 38 0.76 3.59 -3.05
C SER A 38 1.72 4.60 -2.38
N PRO A 39 3.01 4.24 -2.23
CA PRO A 39 4.01 5.17 -1.69
C PRO A 39 4.12 6.50 -2.48
N SER A 40 3.86 6.47 -3.78
CA SER A 40 3.83 7.67 -4.63
C SER A 40 2.67 8.60 -4.26
N GLU A 41 1.48 8.06 -4.02
CA GLU A 41 0.31 8.83 -3.59
C GLU A 41 0.51 9.40 -2.18
N VAL A 42 1.07 8.59 -1.27
CA VAL A 42 1.45 9.03 0.08
C VAL A 42 2.44 10.20 0.03
N ALA A 43 3.43 10.16 -0.86
CA ALA A 43 4.40 11.23 -1.01
C ALA A 43 3.78 12.49 -1.61
N ALA A 44 2.88 12.35 -2.59
CA ALA A 44 2.21 13.48 -3.24
C ALA A 44 1.22 14.20 -2.31
N ARG A 45 0.62 13.48 -1.35
CA ARG A 45 -0.45 14.00 -0.47
C ARG A 45 -0.05 13.98 1.01
N ALA A 46 1.19 14.34 1.30
CA ALA A 46 1.75 14.25 2.65
C ALA A 46 0.94 15.01 3.72
N GLY A 47 0.29 16.12 3.37
CA GLY A 47 -0.58 16.87 4.28
C GLY A 47 -1.84 16.10 4.68
N ASP A 48 -2.55 15.54 3.69
CA ASP A 48 -3.73 14.70 3.91
C ASP A 48 -3.37 13.46 4.74
N VAL A 49 -2.23 12.82 4.40
CA VAL A 49 -1.70 11.67 5.13
C VAL A 49 -1.43 12.00 6.60
N GLN A 50 -0.83 13.17 6.87
CA GLN A 50 -0.58 13.56 8.25
C GLN A 50 -1.90 13.80 9.00
N ARG A 51 -2.87 14.46 8.36
CA ARG A 51 -4.19 14.72 8.94
C ARG A 51 -4.93 13.43 9.31
N ILE A 52 -4.94 12.41 8.45
CA ILE A 52 -5.58 11.13 8.76
C ILE A 52 -4.88 10.37 9.90
N ILE A 53 -3.56 10.50 10.02
CA ILE A 53 -2.79 9.91 11.13
C ILE A 53 -3.17 10.60 12.44
N ASP A 54 -3.18 11.93 12.45
CA ASP A 54 -3.43 12.72 13.66
C ASP A 54 -4.86 12.59 14.18
N CYS A 55 -5.83 12.37 13.28
CA CYS A 55 -7.24 12.23 13.63
C CYS A 55 -7.69 10.78 13.83
N CYS A 56 -6.82 9.79 13.70
CA CYS A 56 -7.18 8.39 13.91
C CYS A 56 -7.53 8.12 15.39
N PRO A 57 -8.79 7.78 15.74
CA PRO A 57 -9.20 7.63 17.14
C PRO A 57 -8.42 6.51 17.86
N ALA A 58 -8.19 5.39 17.14
CA ALA A 58 -7.44 4.25 17.64
C ALA A 58 -5.92 4.41 17.56
N ARG A 59 -5.41 5.50 16.94
CA ARG A 59 -3.99 5.72 16.67
C ARG A 59 -3.31 4.57 15.92
N ALA A 60 -4.06 3.90 15.04
CA ALA A 60 -3.61 2.74 14.27
C ALA A 60 -2.77 3.10 13.03
N LEU A 61 -2.74 4.38 12.62
CA LEU A 61 -2.04 4.82 11.41
C LEU A 61 -0.66 5.41 11.72
N SER A 62 0.33 5.09 10.88
CA SER A 62 1.68 5.64 11.00
C SER A 62 2.39 5.77 9.66
N LEU A 63 3.38 6.67 9.60
CA LEU A 63 4.18 6.91 8.40
C LEU A 63 5.58 6.32 8.59
N VAL A 64 5.96 5.36 7.74
CA VAL A 64 7.29 4.75 7.78
C VAL A 64 8.13 5.21 6.59
N ARG A 65 9.44 5.33 6.82
CA ARG A 65 10.40 5.50 5.73
C ARG A 65 10.57 4.16 5.04
N ARG A 66 10.43 4.15 3.73
CA ARG A 66 10.70 2.96 2.92
C ARG A 66 12.14 3.03 2.44
N ASP A 67 12.96 2.09 2.88
CA ASP A 67 14.32 1.96 2.41
C ASP A 67 14.33 1.19 1.09
N GLY A 68 14.94 1.79 0.06
CA GLY A 68 14.98 1.22 -1.31
C GLY A 68 15.62 -0.17 -1.40
N ARG A 69 16.23 -0.68 -0.32
CA ARG A 69 16.84 -2.02 -0.26
C ARG A 69 15.83 -3.17 -0.33
N THR A 70 14.61 -2.98 0.18
CA THR A 70 13.60 -4.04 0.23
C THR A 70 12.79 -4.17 -1.08
N GLN A 71 12.88 -3.16 -1.97
CA GLN A 71 12.22 -3.12 -3.28
C GLN A 71 12.74 -4.15 -4.28
N GLY A 72 14.07 -4.28 -4.37
CA GLY A 72 14.73 -4.97 -5.48
C GLY A 72 14.43 -6.47 -5.55
N ARG A 73 14.07 -7.12 -4.44
CA ARG A 73 13.91 -8.58 -4.38
C ARG A 73 12.51 -9.09 -4.71
N ARG A 74 11.47 -8.27 -4.54
CA ARG A 74 10.06 -8.68 -4.75
C ARG A 74 9.57 -8.39 -6.17
N GLN A 75 10.00 -7.29 -6.78
CA GLN A 75 9.59 -6.92 -8.14
C GLN A 75 10.23 -7.80 -9.23
N GLN A 76 11.36 -8.47 -8.93
CA GLN A 76 12.01 -9.42 -9.85
C GLN A 76 11.38 -10.83 -9.83
N ARG A 77 10.37 -11.07 -8.98
CA ARG A 77 9.51 -12.26 -9.06
C ARG A 77 8.25 -11.99 -9.90
N SER A 78 8.38 -11.15 -10.92
CA SER A 78 7.53 -11.26 -12.10
C SER A 78 7.68 -12.68 -12.65
N ILE A 79 6.66 -13.49 -12.39
CA ILE A 79 6.33 -14.80 -12.97
C ILE A 79 7.16 -15.05 -14.23
N GLY A 80 8.16 -15.94 -14.12
CA GLY A 80 9.00 -16.31 -15.25
C GLY A 80 8.12 -16.82 -16.39
N ALA A 81 8.17 -16.14 -17.53
CA ALA A 81 7.66 -16.69 -18.78
C ALA A 81 8.37 -18.03 -19.02
N VAL A 82 7.61 -19.12 -19.08
CA VAL A 82 8.13 -20.44 -19.47
C VAL A 82 8.19 -20.45 -21.01
N PRO A 83 9.37 -20.44 -21.65
CA PRO A 83 9.43 -20.61 -23.10
C PRO A 83 9.10 -22.07 -23.42
N HIS A 84 7.93 -22.32 -23.99
CA HIS A 84 7.57 -23.61 -24.56
C HIS A 84 8.31 -23.78 -25.90
N GLN A 85 9.59 -24.16 -25.86
CA GLN A 85 10.25 -24.64 -27.07
C GLN A 85 9.93 -26.13 -27.23
N GLY A 86 8.82 -26.43 -27.90
CA GLY A 86 8.58 -27.76 -28.44
C GLY A 86 9.60 -28.08 -29.54
N PRO A 87 10.11 -29.32 -29.64
CA PRO A 87 11.05 -29.67 -30.69
C PRO A 87 10.38 -29.55 -32.06
N ARG A 88 10.94 -28.70 -32.93
CA ARG A 88 10.58 -28.66 -34.35
C ARG A 88 11.15 -29.92 -35.01
N LEU A 89 10.35 -30.97 -35.13
CA LEU A 89 10.64 -32.09 -36.03
C LEU A 89 10.78 -31.53 -37.44
N ARG A 90 11.97 -31.69 -38.02
CA ARG A 90 12.28 -31.37 -39.42
C ARG A 90 11.94 -32.59 -40.29
N ALA A 91 11.30 -32.30 -41.43
CA ALA A 91 11.21 -33.05 -42.69
C ALA A 91 11.29 -34.59 -42.64
#